data_AF-A0A3D9ZN86-F1
#
_entry.id   AF-A0A3D9ZN86-F1
#
_cell.length_a   1.000
_cell.length_b   1.000
_cell.length_c   1.000
_cell.angle_alpha   90.00
_cell.angle_beta   90.00
_cell.angle_gamma   90.00
#
_symmetry.space_group_name_H-M   'P 1'
#
loop_
_entity.id
_entity.type
_entity.pdbx_description
1 polymer ?
#
loop_
_entity_poly.entity_id
_entity_poly.type
_entity_poly.pdbx_seq_one_letter_code
_entity_poly.pdbx_strand_id
1 'polypeptide(L)'
;MADSEYRMAVPGTRPYRAGMIDESVYPYDHVESLVEQGRPDDAIAFLEDRVRGGHWEDLDRLSDLLVEHGRADDAEAVWQTAIDSGVAHAHHGLAYMLARWGRFDEAVAVGRVALAAGEPRARVDLAILLCKAERIEESIVEYRAAVAEGDVAAGAALAKMYARNDQFEEAVQAYRAAIGAEGVARWPLGAIFEKFGHVDEAVAAYRAAVEAGENHVRDRLTRLLAAHGRLAEATVVVQAQVAEAGHNPSYQQLGWLLTEQRRFAELKAAAVALKETNPIARAYLIKGAHQSANLHDESEEGSARVVRQLPGRWDKAAT
;
A
#
# COMPACT_ATOMS: atom_id res chain seq x y z
N MET A 1 62.79 13.99 -32.87
CA MET A 1 63.63 14.69 -33.86
C MET A 1 63.20 14.22 -35.24
N ALA A 2 62.31 14.90 -35.96
CA ALA A 2 61.56 16.14 -35.68
C ALA A 2 60.14 15.96 -36.31
N ASP A 3 59.03 16.63 -35.97
CA ASP A 3 58.76 18.08 -35.72
C ASP A 3 59.08 18.95 -36.97
N SER A 4 58.27 19.92 -37.44
CA SER A 4 56.87 20.35 -37.16
C SER A 4 56.35 21.20 -38.38
N GLU A 5 55.15 21.81 -38.53
CA GLU A 5 53.97 22.03 -37.67
C GLU A 5 52.69 22.53 -38.42
N TYR A 6 51.51 22.34 -37.80
CA TYR A 6 50.35 23.27 -37.71
C TYR A 6 49.38 23.63 -38.89
N ARG A 7 48.41 24.52 -38.57
CA ARG A 7 47.01 24.61 -39.09
C ARG A 7 46.57 25.99 -39.66
N MET A 8 45.38 25.97 -40.32
CA MET A 8 44.38 27.05 -40.62
C MET A 8 44.38 27.58 -42.07
N ALA A 9 43.25 27.93 -42.73
CA ALA A 9 41.80 27.89 -42.42
C ALA A 9 41.01 27.30 -43.64
N VAL A 10 39.75 27.58 -44.09
CA VAL A 10 38.61 28.52 -43.82
C VAL A 10 37.28 27.81 -44.28
N PRO A 11 36.04 28.33 -44.06
CA PRO A 11 34.79 27.53 -44.13
C PRO A 11 33.85 27.74 -45.35
N GLY A 12 32.91 26.79 -45.53
CA GLY A 12 31.80 26.79 -46.51
C GLY A 12 31.93 25.67 -47.56
N THR A 13 30.90 24.91 -47.95
CA THR A 13 29.43 25.01 -47.76
C THR A 13 28.79 23.64 -47.40
N ARG A 14 27.53 23.63 -46.93
CA ARG A 14 26.67 22.42 -46.82
C ARG A 14 25.86 22.22 -48.12
N PRO A 15 25.33 21.01 -48.39
CA PRO A 15 23.95 20.74 -47.95
C PRO A 15 23.86 19.61 -46.91
N TYR A 16 22.90 19.75 -45.98
CA TYR A 16 22.53 18.72 -45.01
C TYR A 16 21.38 17.91 -45.64
N ARG A 17 21.49 16.58 -45.77
CA ARG A 17 20.35 15.73 -46.12
C ARG A 17 19.65 15.29 -44.84
N ALA A 18 18.39 15.68 -44.67
CA ALA A 18 17.55 15.18 -43.59
C ALA A 18 17.21 13.70 -43.85
N GLY A 19 17.28 12.87 -42.80
CA GLY A 19 17.02 11.43 -42.89
C GLY A 19 17.82 10.60 -41.89
N MET A 20 17.69 10.89 -40.58
CA MET A 20 18.02 10.02 -39.43
C MET A 20 17.76 10.80 -38.11
N ILE A 21 16.53 10.72 -37.59
CA ILE A 21 16.10 11.10 -36.23
C ILE A 21 14.75 10.37 -36.00
N ASP A 22 14.45 9.66 -34.92
CA ASP A 22 15.24 8.88 -33.95
C ASP A 22 14.26 7.87 -33.31
N GLU A 23 14.58 6.57 -33.27
CA GLU A 23 13.67 5.51 -32.77
C GLU A 23 13.78 5.28 -31.24
N SER A 24 14.32 6.25 -30.48
CA SER A 24 14.61 6.09 -29.05
C SER A 24 13.82 6.97 -28.06
N VAL A 25 12.78 7.68 -28.51
CA VAL A 25 11.82 8.31 -27.58
C VAL A 25 10.79 7.26 -27.15
N TYR A 26 10.75 6.90 -25.87
CA TYR A 26 9.68 6.03 -25.36
C TYR A 26 8.32 6.73 -25.51
N PRO A 27 7.22 6.02 -25.80
CA PRO A 27 5.88 6.62 -25.92
C PRO A 27 5.51 7.45 -24.68
N TYR A 28 5.87 6.97 -23.49
CA TYR A 28 5.73 7.68 -22.22
C TYR A 28 6.48 9.03 -22.22
N ASP A 29 7.79 9.03 -22.53
CA ASP A 29 8.60 10.26 -22.56
C ASP A 29 8.08 11.28 -23.58
N HIS A 30 7.51 10.80 -24.70
CA HIS A 30 6.89 11.67 -25.70
C HIS A 30 5.61 12.32 -25.17
N VAL A 31 4.74 11.54 -24.53
CA VAL A 31 3.49 11.99 -23.92
C VAL A 31 3.75 13.02 -22.83
N GLU A 32 4.61 12.71 -21.86
CA GLU A 32 4.91 13.66 -20.78
C GLU A 32 5.53 14.94 -21.33
N SER A 33 6.42 14.87 -22.33
CA SER A 33 6.98 16.07 -22.95
C SER A 33 5.94 16.93 -23.68
N LEU A 34 4.91 16.33 -24.28
CA LEU A 34 3.80 17.06 -24.90
C LEU A 34 2.88 17.69 -23.84
N VAL A 35 2.62 17.00 -22.73
CA VAL A 35 1.86 17.54 -21.59
C VAL A 35 2.61 18.71 -20.94
N GLU A 36 3.92 18.59 -20.69
CA GLU A 36 4.77 19.66 -20.17
C GLU A 36 4.81 20.90 -21.09
N GLN A 37 4.71 20.70 -22.42
CA GLN A 37 4.59 21.77 -23.41
C GLN A 37 3.22 22.45 -23.42
N GLY A 38 2.24 21.98 -22.64
CA GLY A 38 0.85 22.46 -22.68
C GLY A 38 0.11 22.02 -23.95
N ARG A 39 0.46 20.86 -24.51
CA ARG A 39 -0.09 20.28 -25.75
C ARG A 39 -0.77 18.92 -25.50
N PRO A 40 -1.76 18.83 -24.60
CA PRO A 40 -2.39 17.56 -24.24
C PRO A 40 -3.15 16.92 -25.41
N ASP A 41 -3.76 17.71 -26.29
CA ASP A 41 -4.47 17.17 -27.47
C ASP A 41 -3.54 16.44 -28.45
N ASP A 42 -2.29 16.91 -28.60
CA ASP A 42 -1.27 16.21 -29.39
C ASP A 42 -0.84 14.89 -28.72
N ALA A 43 -0.73 14.88 -27.38
CA ALA A 43 -0.41 13.67 -26.61
C ALA A 43 -1.54 12.63 -26.69
N ILE A 44 -2.79 13.08 -26.58
CA ILE A 44 -3.99 12.26 -26.75
C ILE A 44 -4.04 11.71 -28.18
N ALA A 45 -3.87 12.54 -29.22
CA ALA A 45 -3.90 12.08 -30.61
C ALA A 45 -2.80 11.04 -30.93
N PHE A 46 -1.61 11.20 -30.34
CA PHE A 46 -0.52 10.21 -30.44
C PHE A 46 -0.90 8.87 -29.81
N LEU A 47 -1.50 8.87 -28.62
CA LEU A 47 -1.95 7.64 -27.96
C LEU A 47 -3.19 7.02 -28.61
N GLU A 48 -4.14 7.83 -29.10
CA GLU A 48 -5.29 7.36 -29.89
C GLU A 48 -4.83 6.58 -31.13
N ASP A 49 -3.76 7.02 -31.80
CA ASP A 49 -3.21 6.30 -32.96
C ASP A 49 -2.45 5.03 -32.58
N ARG A 50 -1.71 5.05 -31.47
CA ARG A 50 -1.06 3.84 -30.92
C ARG A 50 -2.08 2.77 -30.53
N VAL A 51 -3.12 3.13 -29.78
CA VAL A 51 -4.21 2.24 -29.38
C VAL A 51 -4.96 1.70 -30.62
N ARG A 52 -5.23 2.55 -31.62
CA ARG A 52 -5.79 2.16 -32.92
C ARG A 52 -4.89 1.20 -33.71
N GLY A 53 -3.57 1.30 -33.54
CA GLY A 53 -2.57 0.35 -34.04
C GLY A 53 -2.49 -0.97 -33.27
N GLY A 54 -3.26 -1.14 -32.20
CA GLY A 54 -3.28 -2.33 -31.34
C GLY A 54 -2.33 -2.27 -30.13
N HIS A 55 -1.75 -1.10 -29.84
CA HIS A 55 -0.97 -0.88 -28.61
C HIS A 55 -1.90 -0.64 -27.41
N TRP A 56 -2.58 -1.68 -26.99
CA TRP A 56 -3.53 -1.63 -25.87
C TRP A 56 -2.86 -1.37 -24.52
N GLU A 57 -1.52 -1.48 -24.43
CA GLU A 57 -0.74 -1.06 -23.26
C GLU A 57 -0.86 0.44 -22.93
N ASP A 58 -1.27 1.28 -23.90
CA ASP A 58 -1.44 2.72 -23.73
C ASP A 58 -2.85 3.14 -23.25
N LEU A 59 -3.80 2.20 -23.13
CA LEU A 59 -5.21 2.47 -22.78
C LEU A 59 -5.36 3.28 -21.49
N ASP A 60 -4.61 2.91 -20.44
CA ASP A 60 -4.65 3.60 -19.14
C ASP A 60 -4.22 5.08 -19.29
N ARG A 61 -3.05 5.35 -19.91
CA ARG A 61 -2.54 6.73 -20.02
C ARG A 61 -3.39 7.59 -20.95
N LEU A 62 -3.93 7.01 -22.03
CA LEU A 62 -4.89 7.69 -22.92
C LEU A 62 -6.16 8.07 -22.17
N SER A 63 -6.73 7.13 -21.40
CA SER A 63 -7.95 7.35 -20.62
C SER A 63 -7.76 8.39 -19.53
N ASP A 64 -6.61 8.37 -18.86
CA ASP A 64 -6.25 9.34 -17.83
C ASP A 64 -6.18 10.75 -18.42
N LEU A 65 -5.47 10.93 -19.53
CA LEU A 65 -5.39 12.22 -20.22
C LEU A 65 -6.76 12.69 -20.73
N LEU A 66 -7.57 11.80 -21.28
CA LEU A 66 -8.92 12.14 -21.75
C LEU A 66 -9.79 12.67 -20.59
N VAL A 67 -9.81 12.01 -19.42
CA VAL A 67 -10.59 12.49 -18.26
C VAL A 67 -9.97 13.72 -17.60
N GLU A 68 -8.64 13.83 -17.51
CA GLU A 68 -7.95 15.04 -17.03
C GLU A 68 -8.34 16.29 -17.85
N HIS A 69 -8.68 16.11 -19.12
CA HIS A 69 -9.12 17.18 -20.03
C HIS A 69 -10.64 17.18 -20.28
N GLY A 70 -11.43 16.48 -19.44
CA GLY A 70 -12.89 16.50 -19.45
C GLY A 70 -13.58 15.67 -20.54
N ARG A 71 -12.83 14.93 -21.35
CA ARG A 71 -13.30 14.05 -22.43
C ARG A 71 -13.64 12.64 -21.92
N ALA A 72 -14.47 12.56 -20.88
CA ALA A 72 -14.76 11.28 -20.19
C ALA A 72 -15.53 10.26 -21.05
N ASP A 73 -16.44 10.74 -21.90
CA ASP A 73 -17.19 9.89 -22.83
C ASP A 73 -16.26 9.26 -23.89
N ASP A 74 -15.22 10.00 -24.34
CA ASP A 74 -14.20 9.49 -25.27
C ASP A 74 -13.35 8.39 -24.60
N ALA A 75 -12.98 8.57 -23.33
CA ALA A 75 -12.23 7.56 -22.57
C ALA A 75 -13.03 6.26 -22.45
N GLU A 76 -14.34 6.36 -22.18
CA GLU A 76 -15.24 5.21 -22.13
C GLU A 76 -15.41 4.54 -23.50
N ALA A 77 -15.53 5.32 -24.59
CA ALA A 77 -15.57 4.79 -25.95
C ALA A 77 -14.28 4.06 -26.37
N VAL A 78 -13.12 4.55 -25.93
CA VAL A 78 -11.81 3.89 -26.12
C VAL A 78 -11.77 2.53 -25.41
N TRP A 79 -12.22 2.46 -24.16
CA TRP A 79 -12.32 1.18 -23.44
C TRP A 79 -13.35 0.23 -24.06
N GLN A 80 -14.51 0.72 -24.49
CA GLN A 80 -15.51 -0.12 -25.17
C GLN A 80 -14.94 -0.69 -26.47
N THR A 81 -14.15 0.09 -27.22
CA THR A 81 -13.45 -0.39 -28.40
C THR A 81 -12.45 -1.51 -28.07
N ALA A 82 -11.79 -1.46 -26.91
CA ALA A 82 -10.91 -2.53 -26.42
C ALA A 82 -11.71 -3.79 -26.01
N ILE A 83 -12.85 -3.64 -25.34
CA ILE A 83 -13.77 -4.73 -25.01
C ILE A 83 -14.29 -5.42 -26.29
N ASP A 84 -14.77 -4.64 -27.26
CA ASP A 84 -15.27 -5.14 -28.54
C ASP A 84 -14.16 -5.81 -29.38
N SER A 85 -12.91 -5.39 -29.19
CA SER A 85 -11.72 -6.00 -29.79
C SER A 85 -11.23 -7.25 -29.06
N GLY A 86 -11.89 -7.67 -27.97
CA GLY A 86 -11.52 -8.87 -27.19
C GLY A 86 -10.23 -8.71 -26.37
N VAL A 87 -9.85 -7.49 -26.00
CA VAL A 87 -8.65 -7.21 -25.21
C VAL A 87 -8.81 -7.77 -23.79
N ALA A 88 -7.86 -8.60 -23.37
CA ALA A 88 -7.90 -9.22 -22.05
C ALA A 88 -7.91 -8.15 -20.95
N HIS A 89 -8.79 -8.33 -19.96
CA HIS A 89 -9.00 -7.42 -18.83
C HIS A 89 -9.56 -6.03 -19.18
N ALA A 90 -10.06 -5.78 -20.40
CA ALA A 90 -10.60 -4.48 -20.78
C ALA A 90 -11.82 -4.04 -19.93
N HIS A 91 -12.69 -4.97 -19.52
CA HIS A 91 -13.77 -4.66 -18.55
C HIS A 91 -13.22 -4.28 -17.17
N HIS A 92 -12.13 -4.92 -16.71
CA HIS A 92 -11.48 -4.58 -15.43
C HIS A 92 -10.90 -3.16 -15.51
N GLY A 93 -10.20 -2.84 -16.60
CA GLY A 93 -9.69 -1.50 -16.87
C GLY A 93 -10.78 -0.45 -16.81
N LEU A 94 -11.85 -0.61 -17.62
CA LEU A 94 -13.00 0.30 -17.65
C LEU A 94 -13.70 0.44 -16.28
N ALA A 95 -13.91 -0.65 -15.55
CA ALA A 95 -14.55 -0.56 -14.25
C ALA A 95 -13.64 0.08 -13.18
N TYR A 96 -12.33 -0.16 -13.22
CA TYR A 96 -11.37 0.48 -12.34
C TYR A 96 -11.26 1.99 -12.62
N MET A 97 -11.17 2.34 -13.91
CA MET A 97 -11.24 3.68 -14.52
C MET A 97 -12.46 4.45 -13.97
N LEU A 98 -13.67 3.93 -14.18
CA LEU A 98 -14.93 4.55 -13.73
C LEU A 98 -14.95 4.72 -12.20
N ALA A 99 -14.55 3.68 -11.46
CA ALA A 99 -14.55 3.71 -10.00
C ALA A 99 -13.44 4.59 -9.39
N ARG A 100 -12.38 4.96 -10.11
CA ARG A 100 -11.38 5.95 -9.66
C ARG A 100 -11.93 7.37 -9.77
N TRP A 101 -12.82 7.62 -10.73
CA TRP A 101 -13.49 8.92 -10.93
C TRP A 101 -14.89 8.99 -10.31
N GLY A 102 -15.22 8.08 -9.39
CA GLY A 102 -16.45 8.12 -8.60
C GLY A 102 -17.72 7.66 -9.32
N ARG A 103 -17.61 7.20 -10.58
CA ARG A 103 -18.72 6.63 -11.39
C ARG A 103 -19.02 5.19 -10.95
N PHE A 104 -19.32 5.00 -9.67
CA PHE A 104 -19.34 3.68 -9.02
C PHE A 104 -20.44 2.75 -9.52
N ASP A 105 -21.68 3.22 -9.73
CA ASP A 105 -22.77 2.37 -10.23
C ASP A 105 -22.55 1.93 -11.68
N GLU A 106 -21.89 2.78 -12.48
CA GLU A 106 -21.52 2.49 -13.88
C GLU A 106 -20.38 1.47 -13.92
N ALA A 107 -19.38 1.62 -13.05
CA ALA A 107 -18.34 0.61 -12.84
C ALA A 107 -18.92 -0.75 -12.40
N VAL A 108 -19.92 -0.75 -11.51
CA VAL A 108 -20.66 -1.95 -11.09
C VAL A 108 -21.48 -2.53 -12.25
N ALA A 109 -22.02 -1.72 -13.16
CA ALA A 109 -22.68 -2.21 -14.38
C ALA A 109 -21.70 -2.93 -15.30
N VAL A 110 -20.52 -2.35 -15.56
CA VAL A 110 -19.43 -2.98 -16.35
C VAL A 110 -18.97 -4.29 -15.70
N GLY A 111 -18.80 -4.32 -14.37
CA GLY A 111 -18.46 -5.55 -13.63
C GLY A 111 -19.53 -6.65 -13.75
N ARG A 112 -20.81 -6.29 -13.82
CA ARG A 112 -21.90 -7.26 -14.09
C ARG A 112 -21.88 -7.78 -15.53
N VAL A 113 -21.51 -6.96 -16.51
CA VAL A 113 -21.32 -7.41 -17.91
C VAL A 113 -20.15 -8.39 -18.01
N ALA A 114 -19.01 -8.09 -17.40
CA ALA A 114 -17.84 -8.97 -17.35
C ALA A 114 -18.17 -10.33 -16.69
N LEU A 115 -18.92 -10.32 -15.58
CA LEU A 115 -19.38 -11.54 -14.92
C LEU A 115 -20.37 -12.34 -15.78
N ALA A 116 -21.28 -11.68 -16.50
CA ALA A 116 -22.20 -12.33 -17.43
C ALA A 116 -21.50 -12.91 -18.68
N ALA A 117 -20.40 -12.29 -19.12
CA ALA A 117 -19.51 -12.80 -20.15
C ALA A 117 -18.63 -13.98 -19.68
N GLY A 118 -18.59 -14.25 -18.36
CA GLY A 118 -17.78 -15.33 -17.78
C GLY A 118 -16.29 -15.00 -17.68
N GLU A 119 -15.91 -13.71 -17.61
CA GLU A 119 -14.50 -13.33 -17.53
C GLU A 119 -13.81 -13.83 -16.25
N PRO A 120 -12.55 -14.31 -16.32
CA PRO A 120 -11.79 -14.70 -15.14
C PRO A 120 -11.70 -13.56 -14.11
N ARG A 121 -11.94 -13.88 -12.83
CA ARG A 121 -11.97 -12.96 -11.68
C ARG A 121 -13.08 -11.89 -11.66
N ALA A 122 -13.90 -11.75 -12.71
CA ALA A 122 -14.92 -10.70 -12.78
C ALA A 122 -15.90 -10.68 -11.58
N ARG A 123 -16.13 -11.83 -10.93
CA ARG A 123 -16.91 -11.91 -9.68
C ARG A 123 -16.23 -11.19 -8.51
N VAL A 124 -14.93 -11.39 -8.33
CA VAL A 124 -14.12 -10.74 -7.28
C VAL A 124 -14.01 -9.25 -7.56
N ASP A 125 -13.81 -8.87 -8.83
CA ASP A 125 -13.76 -7.46 -9.23
C ASP A 125 -15.12 -6.77 -9.02
N LEU A 126 -16.23 -7.40 -9.41
CA LEU A 126 -17.58 -6.92 -9.09
C LEU A 126 -17.78 -6.75 -7.57
N ALA A 127 -17.30 -7.69 -6.75
CA ALA A 127 -17.37 -7.58 -5.30
C ALA A 127 -16.54 -6.38 -4.77
N ILE A 128 -15.37 -6.10 -5.34
CA ILE A 128 -14.55 -4.91 -5.02
C ILE A 128 -15.29 -3.62 -5.42
N LEU A 129 -15.91 -3.60 -6.60
CA LEU A 129 -16.64 -2.44 -7.14
C LEU A 129 -17.90 -2.14 -6.31
N LEU A 130 -18.66 -3.17 -5.94
CA LEU A 130 -19.79 -3.06 -5.00
C LEU A 130 -19.34 -2.53 -3.63
N CYS A 131 -18.16 -2.92 -3.14
CA CYS A 131 -17.59 -2.34 -1.93
C CYS A 131 -17.20 -0.86 -2.09
N LYS A 132 -16.68 -0.44 -3.26
CA LYS A 132 -16.41 0.97 -3.55
C LYS A 132 -17.70 1.80 -3.64
N ALA A 133 -18.78 1.20 -4.13
CA ALA A 133 -20.13 1.79 -4.21
C ALA A 133 -20.91 1.79 -2.87
N GLU A 134 -20.27 1.41 -1.75
CA GLU A 134 -20.91 1.19 -0.43
C GLU A 134 -22.04 0.13 -0.40
N ARG A 135 -22.17 -0.67 -1.46
CA ARG A 135 -23.16 -1.76 -1.64
C ARG A 135 -22.66 -3.06 -0.97
N ILE A 136 -22.37 -2.98 0.34
CA ILE A 136 -21.66 -4.01 1.11
C ILE A 136 -22.35 -5.38 1.06
N GLU A 137 -23.68 -5.43 1.14
CA GLU A 137 -24.38 -6.71 1.24
C GLU A 137 -24.42 -7.47 -0.11
N GLU A 138 -24.43 -6.74 -1.24
CA GLU A 138 -24.21 -7.33 -2.56
C GLU A 138 -22.74 -7.78 -2.73
N SER A 139 -21.78 -6.98 -2.24
CA SER A 139 -20.35 -7.35 -2.22
C SER A 139 -20.10 -8.66 -1.45
N ILE A 140 -20.76 -8.84 -0.31
CA ILE A 140 -20.70 -10.08 0.49
C ILE A 140 -21.30 -11.27 -0.26
N VAL A 141 -22.37 -11.09 -1.04
CA VAL A 141 -22.94 -12.16 -1.90
C VAL A 141 -21.95 -12.61 -2.96
N GLU A 142 -21.33 -11.67 -3.68
CA GLU A 142 -20.38 -12.01 -4.75
C GLU A 142 -19.08 -12.62 -4.21
N TYR A 143 -18.54 -12.12 -3.10
CA TYR A 143 -17.40 -12.76 -2.44
C TYR A 143 -17.72 -14.17 -1.91
N ARG A 144 -18.94 -14.40 -1.36
CA ARG A 144 -19.37 -15.76 -0.95
C ARG A 144 -19.41 -16.71 -2.13
N ALA A 145 -19.92 -16.27 -3.27
CA ALA A 145 -19.98 -17.07 -4.48
C ALA A 145 -18.57 -17.36 -5.05
N ALA A 146 -17.64 -16.39 -5.03
CA ALA A 146 -16.25 -16.60 -5.45
C ALA A 146 -15.54 -17.66 -4.59
N VAL A 147 -15.74 -17.64 -3.27
CA VAL A 147 -15.21 -18.67 -2.35
C VAL A 147 -15.84 -20.04 -2.63
N ALA A 148 -17.13 -20.10 -2.93
CA ALA A 148 -17.82 -21.35 -3.28
C ALA A 148 -17.38 -21.92 -4.65
N GLU A 149 -16.94 -21.07 -5.57
CA GLU A 149 -16.34 -21.44 -6.87
C GLU A 149 -14.86 -21.85 -6.75
N GLY A 150 -14.24 -21.69 -5.57
CA GLY A 150 -12.89 -22.17 -5.25
C GLY A 150 -11.84 -21.08 -5.05
N ASP A 151 -12.19 -19.79 -5.15
CA ASP A 151 -11.26 -18.70 -4.80
C ASP A 151 -11.16 -18.56 -3.27
N VAL A 152 -10.22 -19.32 -2.68
CA VAL A 152 -9.94 -19.27 -1.24
C VAL A 152 -9.37 -17.91 -0.81
N ALA A 153 -8.69 -17.18 -1.71
CA ALA A 153 -8.13 -15.86 -1.40
C ALA A 153 -9.23 -14.78 -1.29
N ALA A 154 -10.31 -14.90 -2.05
CA ALA A 154 -11.52 -14.07 -1.88
C ALA A 154 -12.10 -14.15 -0.46
N GLY A 155 -11.86 -15.23 0.28
CA GLY A 155 -12.26 -15.37 1.70
C GLY A 155 -11.61 -14.34 2.63
N ALA A 156 -10.38 -13.88 2.32
CA ALA A 156 -9.72 -12.81 3.07
C ALA A 156 -10.34 -11.43 2.80
N ALA A 157 -10.87 -11.21 1.59
CA ALA A 157 -11.59 -10.00 1.23
C ALA A 157 -13.02 -10.01 1.83
N LEU A 158 -13.71 -11.16 1.78
CA LEU A 158 -15.00 -11.40 2.45
C LEU A 158 -14.92 -11.08 3.95
N ALA A 159 -13.89 -11.60 4.63
CA ALA A 159 -13.63 -11.32 6.04
C ALA A 159 -13.43 -9.84 6.34
N LYS A 160 -12.78 -9.09 5.43
CA LYS A 160 -12.63 -7.63 5.52
C LYS A 160 -13.96 -6.89 5.34
N MET A 161 -14.93 -7.45 4.59
CA MET A 161 -16.28 -6.88 4.48
C MET A 161 -17.08 -7.11 5.76
N TYR A 162 -17.12 -8.35 6.27
CA TYR A 162 -17.75 -8.64 7.57
C TYR A 162 -17.16 -7.79 8.70
N ALA A 163 -15.83 -7.67 8.78
CA ALA A 163 -15.17 -6.85 9.79
C ALA A 163 -15.44 -5.34 9.61
N ARG A 164 -15.87 -4.89 8.42
CA ARG A 164 -16.36 -3.51 8.20
C ARG A 164 -17.80 -3.35 8.66
N ASN A 165 -18.67 -4.34 8.40
CA ASN A 165 -20.09 -4.37 8.78
C ASN A 165 -20.35 -4.79 10.25
N ASP A 166 -19.33 -4.73 11.10
CA ASP A 166 -19.34 -5.18 12.51
C ASP A 166 -19.74 -6.65 12.77
N GLN A 167 -19.67 -7.50 11.74
CA GLN A 167 -19.94 -8.95 11.80
C GLN A 167 -18.67 -9.72 12.21
N PHE A 168 -18.41 -9.80 13.51
CA PHE A 168 -17.17 -10.36 14.07
C PHE A 168 -16.99 -11.86 13.79
N GLU A 169 -18.00 -12.68 14.14
CA GLU A 169 -17.94 -14.13 14.01
C GLU A 169 -17.72 -14.57 12.56
N GLU A 170 -18.45 -13.99 11.61
CA GLU A 170 -18.29 -14.26 10.19
C GLU A 170 -16.93 -13.76 9.65
N ALA A 171 -16.43 -12.62 10.13
CA ALA A 171 -15.10 -12.13 9.78
C ALA A 171 -14.00 -13.12 10.21
N VAL A 172 -14.05 -13.58 11.46
CA VAL A 172 -13.09 -14.55 12.01
C VAL A 172 -13.19 -15.90 11.31
N GLN A 173 -14.40 -16.38 10.99
CA GLN A 173 -14.59 -17.64 10.27
C GLN A 173 -14.07 -17.56 8.83
N ALA A 174 -14.45 -16.52 8.07
CA ALA A 174 -13.98 -16.34 6.70
C ALA A 174 -12.46 -16.15 6.63
N TYR A 175 -11.86 -15.42 7.58
CA TYR A 175 -10.39 -15.27 7.60
C TYR A 175 -9.69 -16.58 7.96
N ARG A 176 -10.24 -17.35 8.91
CA ARG A 176 -9.71 -18.69 9.27
C ARG A 176 -9.81 -19.72 8.14
N ALA A 177 -10.75 -19.54 7.19
CA ALA A 177 -10.82 -20.36 5.98
C ALA A 177 -9.79 -19.94 4.92
N ALA A 178 -9.44 -18.65 4.84
CA ALA A 178 -8.51 -18.11 3.85
C ALA A 178 -7.02 -18.15 4.27
N ILE A 179 -6.73 -18.11 5.57
CA ILE A 179 -5.37 -18.00 6.13
C ILE A 179 -4.53 -19.27 5.86
N GLY A 180 -3.76 -19.24 4.77
CA GLY A 180 -3.01 -20.38 4.26
C GLY A 180 -3.08 -20.54 2.73
N ALA A 181 -4.02 -19.85 2.06
CA ALA A 181 -3.96 -19.66 0.63
C ALA A 181 -2.76 -18.77 0.23
N GLU A 182 -2.28 -18.92 -1.01
CA GLU A 182 -1.15 -18.15 -1.53
C GLU A 182 -1.45 -16.64 -1.51
N GLY A 183 -0.48 -15.83 -1.10
CA GLY A 183 -0.62 -14.38 -0.94
C GLY A 183 -1.43 -13.92 0.29
N VAL A 184 -2.13 -14.81 1.01
CA VAL A 184 -2.90 -14.43 2.21
C VAL A 184 -1.99 -14.34 3.43
N ALA A 185 -1.72 -13.11 3.87
CA ALA A 185 -1.00 -12.82 5.12
C ALA A 185 -1.75 -13.31 6.37
N ARG A 186 -1.06 -13.42 7.51
CA ARG A 186 -1.67 -13.86 8.78
C ARG A 186 -2.09 -12.70 9.67
N TRP A 187 -1.37 -11.57 9.63
CA TRP A 187 -1.62 -10.45 10.53
C TRP A 187 -3.05 -9.86 10.50
N PRO A 188 -3.83 -9.87 9.39
CA PRO A 188 -5.16 -9.28 9.41
C PRO A 188 -6.14 -10.01 10.33
N LEU A 189 -5.91 -11.29 10.65
CA LEU A 189 -6.66 -12.01 11.68
C LEU A 189 -6.52 -11.33 13.06
N GLY A 190 -5.31 -10.90 13.42
CA GLY A 190 -5.07 -10.11 14.63
C GLY A 190 -5.71 -8.73 14.57
N ALA A 191 -5.82 -8.13 13.37
CA ALA A 191 -6.49 -6.84 13.18
C ALA A 191 -8.02 -6.93 13.27
N ILE A 192 -8.62 -8.07 12.92
CA ILE A 192 -10.02 -8.36 13.18
C ILE A 192 -10.24 -8.44 14.70
N PHE A 193 -9.50 -9.31 15.40
CA PHE A 193 -9.61 -9.43 16.86
C PHE A 193 -9.37 -8.08 17.60
N GLU A 194 -8.37 -7.29 17.17
CA GLU A 194 -8.10 -5.97 17.76
C GLU A 194 -9.27 -4.98 17.55
N LYS A 195 -9.93 -4.97 16.37
CA LYS A 195 -11.09 -4.09 16.13
C LYS A 195 -12.20 -4.36 17.16
N PHE A 196 -12.50 -5.63 17.43
CA PHE A 196 -13.60 -6.05 18.30
C PHE A 196 -13.19 -6.19 19.78
N GLY A 197 -11.98 -5.78 20.17
CA GLY A 197 -11.53 -5.79 21.57
C GLY A 197 -11.12 -7.16 22.11
N HIS A 198 -10.93 -8.16 21.26
CA HIS A 198 -10.47 -9.50 21.62
C HIS A 198 -8.94 -9.51 21.79
N VAL A 199 -8.48 -8.93 22.91
CA VAL A 199 -7.06 -8.59 23.13
C VAL A 199 -6.15 -9.81 23.13
N ASP A 200 -6.52 -10.91 23.80
CA ASP A 200 -5.67 -12.10 23.91
C ASP A 200 -5.58 -12.86 22.57
N GLU A 201 -6.69 -12.97 21.85
CA GLU A 201 -6.75 -13.56 20.52
C GLU A 201 -6.00 -12.72 19.48
N ALA A 202 -6.08 -11.39 19.57
CA ALA A 202 -5.28 -10.47 18.76
C ALA A 202 -3.78 -10.61 19.05
N VAL A 203 -3.38 -10.67 20.32
CA VAL A 203 -1.99 -10.91 20.74
C VAL A 203 -1.48 -12.25 20.21
N ALA A 204 -2.29 -13.31 20.30
CA ALA A 204 -1.93 -14.65 19.79
C ALA A 204 -1.80 -14.66 18.26
N ALA A 205 -2.75 -14.05 17.54
CA ALA A 205 -2.72 -13.97 16.09
C ALA A 205 -1.55 -13.13 15.56
N TYR A 206 -1.19 -12.03 16.24
CA TYR A 206 0.00 -11.25 15.88
C TYR A 206 1.32 -11.98 16.19
N ARG A 207 1.38 -12.77 17.28
CA ARG A 207 2.54 -13.65 17.54
C ARG A 207 2.72 -14.66 16.41
N ALA A 208 1.67 -15.37 16.02
CA ALA A 208 1.70 -16.33 14.91
C ALA A 208 2.07 -15.69 13.56
N ALA A 209 1.68 -14.42 13.31
CA ALA A 209 2.11 -13.68 12.13
C ALA A 209 3.61 -13.34 12.16
N VAL A 210 4.13 -12.88 13.31
CA VAL A 210 5.55 -12.59 13.51
C VAL A 210 6.41 -13.86 13.40
N GLU A 211 5.95 -14.98 13.96
CA GLU A 211 6.58 -16.30 13.84
C GLU A 211 6.63 -16.80 12.38
N ALA A 212 5.65 -16.42 11.56
CA ALA A 212 5.64 -16.65 10.12
C ALA A 212 6.46 -15.62 9.30
N GLY A 213 7.19 -14.71 9.95
CA GLY A 213 8.08 -13.73 9.32
C GLY A 213 7.44 -12.38 8.99
N GLU A 214 6.18 -12.13 9.35
CA GLU A 214 5.45 -10.86 9.12
C GLU A 214 5.88 -9.77 10.13
N ASN A 215 7.19 -9.54 10.22
CA ASN A 215 7.86 -8.75 11.27
C ASN A 215 7.40 -7.28 11.34
N HIS A 216 6.76 -6.75 10.29
CA HIS A 216 6.17 -5.41 10.27
C HIS A 216 5.04 -5.22 11.30
N VAL A 217 4.46 -6.29 11.86
CA VAL A 217 3.41 -6.17 12.89
C VAL A 217 3.92 -6.26 14.33
N ARG A 218 5.23 -6.42 14.56
CA ARG A 218 5.82 -6.39 15.92
C ARG A 218 5.47 -5.13 16.68
N ASP A 219 5.59 -3.96 16.04
CA ASP A 219 5.23 -2.68 16.65
C ASP A 219 3.73 -2.57 16.99
N ARG A 220 2.87 -3.23 16.20
CA ARG A 220 1.42 -3.27 16.46
C ARG A 220 1.09 -4.17 17.66
N LEU A 221 1.75 -5.34 17.75
CA LEU A 221 1.70 -6.22 18.92
C LEU A 221 2.21 -5.52 20.19
N THR A 222 3.36 -4.84 20.13
CA THR A 222 3.90 -4.05 21.26
C THR A 222 2.90 -3.01 21.74
N ARG A 223 2.28 -2.25 20.83
CA ARG A 223 1.28 -1.23 21.15
C ARG A 223 0.02 -1.83 21.79
N LEU A 224 -0.49 -2.92 21.23
CA LEU A 224 -1.67 -3.63 21.75
C LEU A 224 -1.42 -4.15 23.17
N LEU A 225 -0.26 -4.75 23.42
CA LEU A 225 0.14 -5.24 24.75
C LEU A 225 0.24 -4.07 25.74
N ALA A 226 0.95 -3.00 25.39
CA ALA A 226 1.09 -1.83 26.25
C ALA A 226 -0.26 -1.14 26.54
N ALA A 227 -1.18 -1.08 25.57
CA ALA A 227 -2.49 -0.43 25.71
C ALA A 227 -3.37 -1.11 26.76
N HIS A 228 -3.13 -2.40 27.01
CA HIS A 228 -3.84 -3.21 28.00
C HIS A 228 -2.94 -3.54 29.21
N GLY A 229 -1.93 -2.69 29.49
CA GLY A 229 -1.09 -2.77 30.68
C GLY A 229 -0.02 -3.88 30.68
N ARG A 230 0.09 -4.67 29.59
CA ARG A 230 0.99 -5.84 29.48
C ARG A 230 2.42 -5.42 29.11
N LEU A 231 2.94 -4.41 29.82
CA LEU A 231 4.22 -3.73 29.55
C LEU A 231 5.42 -4.69 29.57
N ALA A 232 5.40 -5.71 30.42
CA ALA A 232 6.44 -6.74 30.49
C ALA A 232 6.51 -7.56 29.18
N GLU A 233 5.36 -8.03 28.66
CA GLU A 233 5.29 -8.75 27.39
C GLU A 233 5.65 -7.84 26.20
N ALA A 234 5.19 -6.59 26.21
CA ALA A 234 5.57 -5.59 25.20
C ALA A 234 7.10 -5.38 25.17
N THR A 235 7.74 -5.41 26.34
CA THR A 235 9.21 -5.29 26.46
C THR A 235 9.94 -6.47 25.82
N VAL A 236 9.45 -7.70 26.01
CA VAL A 236 10.05 -8.90 25.40
C VAL A 236 9.98 -8.83 23.87
N VAL A 237 8.86 -8.38 23.29
CA VAL A 237 8.71 -8.19 21.83
C VAL A 237 9.73 -7.19 21.29
N VAL A 238 9.86 -6.03 21.94
CA VAL A 238 10.83 -4.99 21.54
C VAL A 238 12.28 -5.47 21.76
N GLN A 239 12.56 -6.22 22.82
CA GLN A 239 13.89 -6.79 23.10
C GLN A 239 14.36 -7.75 22.00
N ALA A 240 13.48 -8.61 21.47
CA ALA A 240 13.79 -9.42 20.29
C ALA A 240 14.05 -8.55 19.04
N GLN A 241 13.19 -7.55 18.81
CA GLN A 241 13.27 -6.65 17.66
C GLN A 241 14.58 -5.82 17.60
N VAL A 242 15.14 -5.40 18.75
CA VAL A 242 16.43 -4.69 18.82
C VAL A 242 17.67 -5.60 18.81
N ALA A 243 17.49 -6.91 18.96
CA ALA A 243 18.56 -7.91 18.93
C ALA A 243 18.74 -8.51 17.53
N GLU A 244 17.64 -8.83 16.84
CA GLU A 244 17.66 -9.37 15.48
C GLU A 244 18.00 -8.32 14.42
N ALA A 245 17.61 -7.07 14.65
CA ALA A 245 17.91 -5.94 13.76
C ALA A 245 18.52 -4.79 14.55
N GLY A 246 19.51 -4.11 13.94
CA GLY A 246 20.02 -2.81 14.41
C GLY A 246 19.02 -1.67 14.22
N HIS A 247 17.73 -1.94 14.45
CA HIS A 247 16.62 -1.02 14.21
C HIS A 247 16.56 0.04 15.32
N ASN A 248 17.44 1.04 15.18
CA ASN A 248 17.60 2.15 16.11
C ASN A 248 16.27 2.78 16.61
N PRO A 249 15.18 2.94 15.80
CA PRO A 249 13.90 3.43 16.30
C PRO A 249 13.23 2.56 17.38
N SER A 250 13.40 1.23 17.36
CA SER A 250 12.80 0.33 18.36
C SER A 250 13.39 0.53 19.76
N TYR A 251 14.61 1.06 19.87
CA TYR A 251 15.16 1.48 21.15
C TYR A 251 14.35 2.63 21.79
N GLN A 252 13.64 3.44 21.00
CA GLN A 252 12.75 4.50 21.52
C GLN A 252 11.54 3.87 22.25
N GLN A 253 10.96 2.80 21.72
CA GLN A 253 9.92 2.03 22.40
C GLN A 253 10.46 1.36 23.67
N LEU A 254 11.66 0.76 23.60
CA LEU A 254 12.30 0.13 24.76
C LEU A 254 12.55 1.13 25.90
N GLY A 255 13.03 2.33 25.57
CA GLY A 255 13.30 3.39 26.54
C GLY A 255 12.05 3.86 27.27
N TRP A 256 10.97 4.04 26.53
CA TRP A 256 9.64 4.35 27.06
C TRP A 256 9.13 3.22 27.97
N LEU A 257 9.15 1.97 27.49
CA LEU A 257 8.66 0.80 28.23
C LEU A 257 9.40 0.58 29.55
N LEU A 258 10.72 0.76 29.57
CA LEU A 258 11.51 0.62 30.78
C LEU A 258 11.24 1.74 31.80
N THR A 259 10.95 2.98 31.36
CA THR A 259 10.54 4.07 32.25
C THR A 259 9.16 3.80 32.87
N GLU A 260 8.16 3.40 32.07
CA GLU A 260 6.81 3.06 32.58
C GLU A 260 6.84 1.95 33.64
N GLN A 261 7.66 0.92 33.42
CA GLN A 261 7.88 -0.16 34.41
C GLN A 261 8.81 0.24 35.57
N ARG A 262 9.34 1.47 35.61
CA ARG A 262 10.34 1.95 36.58
C ARG A 262 11.63 1.12 36.62
N ARG A 263 11.96 0.43 35.52
CA ARG A 263 13.15 -0.43 35.31
C ARG A 263 14.41 0.40 35.00
N PHE A 264 14.64 1.46 35.79
CA PHE A 264 15.68 2.47 35.56
C PHE A 264 17.11 1.90 35.57
N ALA A 265 17.35 0.81 36.32
CA ALA A 265 18.64 0.13 36.35
C ALA A 265 18.99 -0.51 34.99
N GLU A 266 18.01 -1.18 34.37
CA GLU A 266 18.17 -1.80 33.04
C GLU A 266 18.28 -0.74 31.94
N LEU A 267 17.44 0.31 32.01
CA LEU A 267 17.54 1.48 31.12
C LEU A 267 18.95 2.10 31.15
N LYS A 268 19.50 2.29 32.36
CA LYS A 268 20.86 2.81 32.55
C LYS A 268 21.92 1.84 32.02
N ALA A 269 21.78 0.54 32.26
CA ALA A 269 22.71 -0.47 31.76
C ALA A 269 22.75 -0.50 30.22
N ALA A 270 21.58 -0.52 29.57
CA ALA A 270 21.47 -0.43 28.11
C ALA A 270 22.05 0.90 27.57
N ALA A 271 21.75 2.03 28.20
CA ALA A 271 22.29 3.34 27.82
C ALA A 271 23.82 3.48 28.04
N VAL A 272 24.44 2.60 28.84
CA VAL A 272 25.90 2.49 28.97
C VAL A 272 26.45 1.55 27.89
N ALA A 273 25.89 0.36 27.71
CA ALA A 273 26.34 -0.61 26.71
C ALA A 273 26.31 -0.05 25.27
N LEU A 274 25.28 0.74 24.95
CA LEU A 274 25.13 1.41 23.65
C LEU A 274 26.04 2.63 23.46
N LYS A 275 26.72 3.13 24.51
CA LYS A 275 27.46 4.41 24.44
C LYS A 275 28.60 4.40 23.42
N GLU A 276 29.40 3.34 23.41
CA GLU A 276 30.51 3.21 22.45
C GLU A 276 30.15 2.35 21.24
N THR A 277 29.13 1.49 21.34
CA THR A 277 28.78 0.49 20.30
C THR A 277 27.73 0.99 19.31
N ASN A 278 26.73 1.76 19.77
CA ASN A 278 25.71 2.35 18.91
C ASN A 278 25.13 3.64 19.54
N PRO A 279 25.83 4.79 19.39
CA PRO A 279 25.38 6.07 19.91
C PRO A 279 23.99 6.51 19.40
N ILE A 280 23.58 6.03 18.22
CA ILE A 280 22.28 6.36 17.62
C ILE A 280 21.16 5.63 18.37
N ALA A 281 21.26 4.31 18.57
CA ALA A 281 20.34 3.55 19.42
C ALA A 281 20.28 4.13 20.84
N ARG A 282 21.42 4.55 21.41
CA ARG A 282 21.47 5.22 22.71
C ARG A 282 20.65 6.52 22.72
N ALA A 283 20.72 7.33 21.67
CA ALA A 283 19.94 8.57 21.55
C ALA A 283 18.43 8.28 21.46
N TYR A 284 18.03 7.26 20.70
CA TYR A 284 16.63 6.80 20.66
C TYR A 284 16.15 6.28 22.03
N LEU A 285 16.94 5.43 22.69
CA LEU A 285 16.64 4.90 24.04
C LEU A 285 16.40 6.03 25.06
N ILE A 286 17.29 7.02 25.09
CA ILE A 286 17.18 8.16 26.01
C ILE A 286 15.98 9.04 25.64
N LYS A 287 15.72 9.29 24.34
CA LYS A 287 14.55 10.05 23.88
C LYS A 287 13.24 9.39 24.33
N GLY A 288 13.10 8.07 24.16
CA GLY A 288 11.91 7.34 24.60
C GLY A 288 11.66 7.43 26.11
N ALA A 289 12.73 7.32 26.90
CA ALA A 289 12.66 7.46 28.34
C ALA A 289 12.23 8.88 28.80
N HIS A 290 12.73 9.93 28.15
CA HIS A 290 12.29 11.31 28.41
C HIS A 290 10.83 11.54 28.01
N GLN A 291 10.37 10.98 26.88
CA GLN A 291 8.97 11.14 26.46
C GLN A 291 7.99 10.52 27.45
N SER A 292 8.31 9.34 28.01
CA SER A 292 7.55 8.76 29.12
C SER A 292 7.57 9.71 30.34
N ALA A 293 8.75 10.13 30.81
CA ALA A 293 8.89 10.98 31.99
C ALA A 293 8.08 12.29 31.90
N ASN A 294 8.13 12.99 30.77
CA ASN A 294 7.38 14.24 30.57
C ASN A 294 5.85 14.03 30.66
N LEU A 295 5.33 12.90 30.18
CA LEU A 295 3.88 12.62 30.22
C LEU A 295 3.35 12.36 31.64
N HIS A 296 4.22 11.93 32.57
CA HIS A 296 3.89 11.83 34.00
C HIS A 296 4.01 13.17 34.74
N ASP A 297 4.78 14.14 34.21
CA ASP A 297 4.94 15.48 34.80
C ASP A 297 3.75 16.41 34.44
N GLU A 298 3.02 16.11 33.36
CA GLU A 298 1.93 16.94 32.84
C GLU A 298 0.49 16.51 33.24
N SER A 299 0.27 15.44 34.03
CA SER A 299 -1.11 15.07 34.46
C SER A 299 -1.22 14.10 35.66
N GLU A 300 -2.24 14.29 36.51
CA GLU A 300 -2.63 13.32 37.56
C GLU A 300 -3.37 12.07 37.00
N GLU A 301 -3.96 12.16 35.79
CA GLU A 301 -4.69 11.06 35.12
C GLU A 301 -3.83 10.29 34.08
N GLY A 302 -2.49 10.38 34.16
CA GLY A 302 -1.58 10.08 33.03
C GLY A 302 -1.71 8.69 32.38
N SER A 303 -2.13 7.66 33.12
CA SER A 303 -2.16 6.26 32.66
C SER A 303 -3.00 6.02 31.40
N ALA A 304 -4.12 6.74 31.23
CA ALA A 304 -5.02 6.55 30.09
C ALA A 304 -4.52 7.23 28.79
N ARG A 305 -3.66 8.25 28.91
CA ARG A 305 -3.21 9.09 27.78
C ARG A 305 -1.86 8.65 27.22
N VAL A 306 -0.98 8.15 28.10
CA VAL A 306 0.41 7.78 27.85
C VAL A 306 0.58 6.81 26.66
N VAL A 307 -0.20 5.73 26.57
CA VAL A 307 0.06 4.68 25.56
C VAL A 307 -0.23 5.12 24.11
N ARG A 308 -1.13 6.09 23.90
CA ARG A 308 -1.44 6.60 22.54
C ARG A 308 -0.26 7.33 21.88
N GLN A 309 0.81 7.62 22.64
CA GLN A 309 2.02 8.29 22.15
C GLN A 309 3.27 7.39 22.14
N LEU A 310 3.09 6.06 22.16
CA LEU A 310 4.18 5.07 22.09
C LEU A 310 5.15 5.37 20.91
N PRO A 311 6.42 5.74 21.19
CA PRO A 311 7.22 6.44 20.19
C PRO A 311 7.72 5.56 19.02
N GLY A 312 7.48 6.05 17.81
CA GLY A 312 7.98 5.51 16.54
C GLY A 312 7.70 6.48 15.39
N ARG A 313 8.04 6.12 14.15
CA ARG A 313 7.65 6.89 12.95
C ARG A 313 6.24 6.49 12.52
N TRP A 314 5.22 7.15 13.06
CA TRP A 314 3.82 6.82 12.79
C TRP A 314 3.12 7.78 11.83
N ASP A 315 3.58 9.04 11.73
CA ASP A 315 3.00 10.05 10.82
C ASP A 315 3.52 9.95 9.37
N LYS A 316 3.38 8.77 8.77
CA LYS A 316 3.16 8.61 7.34
C LYS A 316 2.14 7.50 7.13
N ALA A 317 0.89 7.90 6.88
CA ALA A 317 -0.07 7.01 6.26
C ALA A 317 0.50 6.52 4.91
N ALA A 318 0.39 5.21 4.66
CA ALA A 318 0.40 4.72 3.29
C ALA A 318 -0.98 5.05 2.69
N THR A 319 -1.05 6.21 2.05
CA THR A 319 -1.97 6.48 0.95
C THR A 319 -1.59 5.60 -0.23
#